data_AF-A0A239PIX4-F1
#
_entry.id   AF-A0A239PIX4-F1
#
_cell.length_a   1.000
_cell.length_b   1.000
_cell.length_c   1.000
_cell.angle_alpha   90.00
_cell.angle_beta   90.00
_cell.angle_gamma   90.00
#
_symmetry.space_group_name_H-M   'P 1'
#
loop_
_entity.id
_entity.type
_entity.pdbx_description
1 polymer ?
#
loop_
_entity_poly.entity_id
_entity_poly.type
_entity_poly.pdbx_seq_one_letter_code
_entity_poly.pdbx_strand_id
1 'polypeptide(L)'
;MNSRLIRAGLALAFVATATGGCAGIGKALGGGKNPPDEFAIATKAPLVVPPDYALRPPRPGETRPQELSPSQRAQQVLIGDVSAAPPTPGEQYLLRKANALAADPNIRNIIAAENGGRAEKDRSLANQLIFWKFIGGQVDDSAAPLRVDDPEAWFAARQRAIEAVVGEQGEVVIRKDDKTLSLPGVF
;
A
#
# COMPACT_ATOMS: atom_id res chain seq x y z
N MET A 1 -13.89 -58.45 -18.75
CA MET A 1 -13.20 -57.15 -18.93
C MET A 1 -12.43 -56.84 -17.65
N ASN A 2 -11.09 -56.83 -17.72
CA ASN A 2 -10.24 -56.91 -16.52
C ASN A 2 -10.20 -55.59 -15.75
N SER A 3 -10.92 -55.51 -14.63
CA SER A 3 -11.04 -54.32 -13.76
C SER A 3 -9.68 -53.78 -13.27
N ARG A 4 -8.64 -54.61 -13.23
CA ARG A 4 -7.26 -54.20 -12.91
C ARG A 4 -6.63 -53.32 -13.98
N LEU A 5 -6.90 -53.58 -15.26
CA LEU A 5 -6.38 -52.79 -16.38
C LEU A 5 -7.07 -51.42 -16.47
N ILE A 6 -8.37 -51.37 -16.16
CA ILE A 6 -9.15 -50.11 -16.12
C ILE A 6 -8.64 -49.20 -14.99
N ARG A 7 -8.38 -49.76 -13.80
CA ARG A 7 -7.84 -49.01 -12.65
C ARG A 7 -6.42 -48.49 -12.91
N ALA A 8 -5.56 -49.29 -13.55
CA ALA A 8 -4.22 -48.86 -13.92
C ALA A 8 -4.24 -47.74 -14.97
N GLY A 9 -5.12 -47.83 -15.97
CA GLY A 9 -5.30 -46.77 -16.98
C GLY A 9 -5.81 -45.46 -16.37
N LEU A 10 -6.76 -45.52 -15.43
CA LEU A 10 -7.29 -44.35 -14.74
C LEU A 10 -6.23 -43.66 -13.86
N ALA A 11 -5.42 -44.45 -13.13
CA ALA A 11 -4.34 -43.93 -12.30
C ALA A 11 -3.27 -43.21 -13.13
N LEU A 12 -2.90 -43.78 -14.30
CA LEU A 12 -1.92 -43.17 -15.19
C LEU A 12 -2.43 -41.87 -15.81
N ALA A 13 -3.72 -41.82 -16.19
CA ALA A 13 -4.35 -40.60 -16.71
C ALA A 13 -4.43 -39.48 -15.65
N PHE A 14 -4.68 -39.83 -14.39
CA PHE A 14 -4.71 -38.87 -13.28
C PHE A 14 -3.33 -38.27 -12.99
N VAL A 15 -2.27 -39.10 -13.01
CA VAL A 15 -0.89 -38.61 -12.82
C VAL A 15 -0.45 -37.70 -13.97
N ALA A 16 -0.81 -38.04 -15.21
CA ALA A 16 -0.48 -37.23 -16.38
C ALA A 16 -1.16 -35.85 -16.38
N THR A 17 -2.38 -35.75 -15.85
CA THR A 17 -3.10 -34.47 -15.73
C THR A 17 -2.61 -33.63 -14.55
N ALA A 18 -2.19 -34.26 -13.45
CA ALA A 18 -1.66 -33.58 -12.28
C ALA A 18 -0.30 -32.88 -12.53
N THR A 19 0.55 -33.41 -13.40
CA THR A 19 1.90 -32.85 -13.66
C THR A 19 1.91 -31.76 -14.74
N GLY A 20 0.85 -31.60 -15.53
CA GLY A 20 0.75 -30.58 -16.58
C GLY A 20 0.57 -29.14 -16.06
N GLY A 21 0.15 -28.95 -14.80
CA GLY A 21 -0.11 -27.63 -14.22
C GLY A 21 1.14 -26.87 -13.75
N CYS A 22 2.26 -27.55 -13.53
CA CYS A 22 3.44 -26.94 -12.89
C CYS A 22 4.21 -25.94 -13.78
N ALA A 23 4.03 -25.98 -15.10
CA ALA A 23 4.75 -25.08 -16.02
C ALA A 23 4.17 -23.65 -16.05
N GLY A 24 2.88 -23.46 -15.74
CA GLY A 24 2.19 -22.16 -15.81
C GLY A 24 2.13 -21.39 -14.49
N ILE A 25 2.20 -22.11 -13.37
CA ILE A 25 2.08 -21.54 -12.01
C ILE A 25 3.16 -20.49 -11.73
N GLY A 26 4.40 -20.72 -12.19
CA GLY A 26 5.50 -19.76 -12.04
C GLY A 26 5.18 -18.39 -12.64
N LYS A 27 4.64 -18.33 -13.87
CA LYS A 27 4.25 -17.06 -14.51
C LYS A 27 3.04 -16.41 -13.83
N ALA A 28 2.05 -17.20 -13.42
CA ALA A 28 0.85 -16.67 -12.74
C ALA A 28 1.15 -16.10 -11.35
N LEU A 29 2.16 -16.64 -10.66
CA LEU A 29 2.64 -16.17 -9.36
C LEU A 29 3.73 -15.07 -9.46
N GLY A 30 3.94 -14.49 -10.65
CA GLY A 30 4.94 -13.43 -10.85
C GLY A 30 6.40 -13.91 -10.87
N GLY A 31 6.63 -15.22 -10.97
CA GLY A 31 7.92 -15.84 -11.23
C GLY A 31 8.35 -15.60 -12.68
N GLY A 32 8.87 -14.40 -12.93
CA GLY A 32 9.39 -13.97 -14.21
C GLY A 32 9.94 -12.54 -14.10
N LYS A 33 10.91 -12.20 -14.94
CA LYS A 33 11.34 -10.81 -15.09
C LYS A 33 10.23 -10.05 -15.82
N ASN A 34 9.43 -9.29 -15.08
CA ASN A 34 8.54 -8.25 -15.60
C ASN A 34 9.22 -6.90 -15.35
N PRO A 35 10.21 -6.50 -16.18
CA PRO A 35 10.70 -5.13 -16.11
C PRO A 35 9.52 -4.17 -16.37
N PRO A 36 9.45 -3.02 -15.67
CA PRO A 36 8.51 -1.97 -16.00
C PRO A 36 8.74 -1.57 -17.46
N ASP A 37 7.67 -1.53 -18.26
CA ASP A 37 7.75 -1.22 -19.68
C ASP A 37 8.29 0.21 -19.89
N GLU A 38 9.59 0.30 -20.23
CA GLU A 38 10.28 1.55 -20.49
C GLU A 38 9.77 2.30 -21.74
N PHE A 39 8.88 1.67 -22.53
CA PHE A 39 8.22 2.27 -23.69
C PHE A 39 6.72 2.51 -23.47
N ALA A 40 6.22 2.35 -22.24
CA ALA A 40 4.83 2.66 -21.93
C ALA A 40 4.59 4.18 -22.01
N ILE A 41 4.07 4.63 -23.15
CA ILE A 41 3.72 6.03 -23.37
C ILE A 41 2.40 6.33 -22.66
N ALA A 42 2.44 7.20 -21.65
CA ALA A 42 1.24 7.76 -21.06
C ALA A 42 0.49 8.60 -22.11
N THR A 43 -0.74 8.22 -22.44
CA THR A 43 -1.56 8.97 -23.38
C THR A 43 -1.98 10.30 -22.77
N LYS A 44 -1.66 11.40 -23.47
CA LYS A 44 -2.21 12.72 -23.19
C LYS A 44 -3.66 12.78 -23.64
N ALA A 45 -4.45 13.64 -23.01
CA ALA A 45 -5.79 13.92 -23.49
C ALA A 45 -5.72 14.46 -24.94
N PRO A 46 -6.66 14.07 -25.82
CA PRO A 46 -6.68 14.58 -27.19
C PRO A 46 -6.84 16.10 -27.17
N LEU A 47 -5.97 16.82 -27.89
CA LEU A 47 -6.07 18.26 -28.04
C LEU A 47 -7.22 18.58 -28.99
N VAL A 48 -8.39 18.90 -28.44
CA VAL A 48 -9.48 19.51 -29.20
C VAL A 48 -9.25 21.02 -29.18
N VAL A 49 -9.12 21.62 -30.35
CA VAL A 49 -9.07 23.08 -30.49
C VAL A 49 -10.47 23.61 -30.18
N PRO A 50 -10.68 24.38 -29.09
CA PRO A 50 -11.96 24.98 -28.83
C PRO A 50 -12.32 25.97 -29.94
N PRO A 51 -13.61 26.14 -30.29
CA PRO A 51 -14.04 27.10 -31.32
C PRO A 51 -13.64 28.55 -30.99
N ASP A 52 -13.40 28.83 -29.70
CA ASP A 52 -12.91 30.12 -29.24
C ASP A 52 -11.40 30.05 -28.96
N TYR A 53 -10.62 30.68 -29.85
CA TYR A 53 -9.16 30.89 -29.74
C TYR A 53 -8.76 31.86 -28.60
N ALA A 54 -9.62 32.05 -27.59
CA ALA A 54 -9.49 33.07 -26.54
C ALA A 54 -8.67 32.59 -25.32
N LEU A 55 -7.78 31.61 -25.49
CA LEU A 55 -6.85 31.25 -24.43
C LEU A 55 -5.68 32.24 -24.44
N ARG A 56 -5.78 33.29 -23.61
CA ARG A 56 -4.61 34.06 -23.22
C ARG A 56 -3.57 33.07 -22.67
N PRO A 57 -2.30 33.14 -23.14
CA PRO A 57 -1.23 32.37 -22.53
C PRO A 57 -1.25 32.62 -21.01
N PRO A 58 -1.25 31.57 -20.18
CA PRO A 58 -1.17 31.75 -18.73
C PRO A 58 0.06 32.60 -18.44
N ARG A 59 -0.07 33.57 -17.53
CA ARG A 59 1.07 34.44 -17.20
C ARG A 59 2.21 33.56 -16.66
N PRO A 60 3.47 33.89 -16.93
CA PRO A 60 4.60 33.18 -16.33
C PRO A 60 4.41 33.11 -14.81
N GLY A 61 4.30 31.90 -14.26
CA GLY A 61 4.07 31.65 -12.82
C GLY A 61 2.63 31.26 -12.42
N GLU A 62 1.67 31.29 -13.34
CA GLU A 62 0.30 30.86 -13.07
C GLU A 62 0.17 29.33 -13.18
N THR A 63 -0.56 28.72 -12.24
CA THR A 63 -0.75 27.26 -12.20
C THR A 63 -1.37 26.81 -13.51
N ARG A 64 -0.59 26.10 -14.34
CA ARG A 64 -1.13 25.46 -15.54
C ARG A 64 -2.32 24.59 -15.08
N PRO A 65 -3.44 24.55 -15.82
CA PRO A 65 -4.40 23.47 -15.67
C PRO A 65 -3.66 22.17 -16.02
N GLN A 66 -2.97 21.58 -15.05
CA GLN A 66 -2.13 20.43 -15.27
C GLN A 66 -3.06 19.24 -15.49
N GLU A 67 -2.79 18.48 -16.54
CA GLU A 67 -3.36 17.16 -16.70
C GLU A 67 -3.14 16.38 -15.39
N LEU A 68 -4.21 15.77 -14.86
CA LEU A 68 -4.13 14.91 -13.68
C LEU A 68 -2.93 13.97 -13.82
N SER A 69 -2.08 13.93 -12.79
CA SER A 69 -0.96 12.99 -12.78
C SER A 69 -1.49 11.56 -12.96
N PRO A 70 -0.70 10.63 -13.54
CA PRO A 70 -1.15 9.26 -13.77
C PRO A 70 -1.71 8.58 -12.52
N SER A 71 -1.12 8.86 -11.35
CA SER A 71 -1.60 8.38 -10.05
C SER A 71 -2.95 8.99 -9.65
N GLN A 72 -3.15 10.30 -9.82
CA GLN A 72 -4.44 10.95 -9.57
C GLN A 72 -5.53 10.45 -10.53
N ARG A 73 -5.19 10.22 -11.80
CA ARG A 73 -6.11 9.64 -12.79
C ARG A 73 -6.50 8.21 -12.43
N ALA A 74 -5.53 7.37 -12.05
CA ALA A 74 -5.80 6.01 -11.58
C ALA A 74 -6.69 6.01 -10.33
N GLN A 75 -6.42 6.90 -9.38
CA GLN A 75 -7.24 7.06 -8.18
C GLN A 75 -8.68 7.47 -8.53
N GLN A 76 -8.88 8.40 -9.47
CA GLN A 76 -10.21 8.80 -9.92
C GLN A 76 -10.96 7.68 -10.66
N VAL A 77 -10.25 6.81 -11.40
CA VAL A 77 -10.86 5.62 -12.02
C VAL A 77 -11.27 4.59 -10.95
N LEU A 78 -10.45 4.39 -9.93
CA LEU A 78 -10.69 3.39 -8.88
C LEU A 78 -11.77 3.82 -7.87
N ILE A 79 -11.74 5.08 -7.45
CA ILE A 79 -12.62 5.62 -6.41
C ILE A 79 -13.84 6.32 -7.01
N GLY A 80 -13.78 6.65 -8.30
CA GLY A 80 -14.75 7.53 -8.94
C GLY A 80 -14.41 9.00 -8.70
N ASP A 81 -15.23 9.88 -9.25
CA ASP A 81 -15.11 11.31 -9.01
C ASP A 81 -15.57 11.62 -7.57
N VAL A 82 -14.66 12.06 -6.71
CA VAL A 82 -14.98 12.50 -5.33
C VAL A 82 -15.85 13.76 -5.29
N SER A 83 -16.04 14.44 -6.43
CA SER A 83 -17.04 15.50 -6.58
C SER A 83 -18.45 14.97 -6.89
N ALA A 84 -18.64 13.66 -7.00
CA ALA A 84 -19.93 13.07 -7.34
C ALA A 84 -20.91 13.19 -6.15
N ALA A 85 -21.95 13.99 -6.37
CA ALA A 85 -23.22 14.12 -5.65
C ALA A 85 -23.17 14.15 -4.09
N PRO A 86 -23.81 15.14 -3.44
CA PRO A 86 -23.88 15.15 -1.98
C PRO A 86 -24.53 13.85 -1.45
N PRO A 87 -24.00 13.25 -0.36
CA PRO A 87 -24.45 11.97 0.15
C PRO A 87 -25.94 12.01 0.48
N THR A 88 -26.64 10.93 0.12
CA THR A 88 -28.09 10.80 0.33
C THR A 88 -28.43 10.81 1.84
N PRO A 89 -29.68 11.14 2.22
CA PRO A 89 -30.08 11.12 3.63
C PRO A 89 -29.84 9.78 4.34
N GLY A 90 -29.97 8.66 3.62
CA GLY A 90 -29.67 7.31 4.14
C GLY A 90 -28.18 7.09 4.40
N GLU A 91 -27.32 7.52 3.48
CA GLU A 91 -25.86 7.48 3.65
C GLU A 91 -25.41 8.38 4.80
N GLN A 92 -26.00 9.57 4.94
CA GLN A 92 -25.72 10.45 6.08
C GLN A 92 -26.10 9.80 7.41
N TYR A 93 -27.20 9.05 7.47
CA TYR A 93 -27.57 8.32 8.68
C TYR A 93 -26.57 7.20 8.99
N LEU A 94 -26.12 6.45 7.98
CA LEU A 94 -25.08 5.43 8.15
C LEU A 94 -23.75 6.04 8.60
N LEU A 95 -23.32 7.16 8.02
CA LEU A 95 -22.10 7.87 8.42
C LEU A 95 -22.19 8.39 9.86
N ARG A 96 -23.35 8.88 10.29
CA ARG A 96 -23.60 9.26 11.70
C ARG A 96 -23.50 8.05 12.63
N LYS A 97 -24.11 6.92 12.25
CA LYS A 97 -24.04 5.68 13.03
C LYS A 97 -22.62 5.11 13.09
N ALA A 98 -21.85 5.23 12.01
CA ALA A 98 -20.46 4.80 11.92
C ALA A 98 -19.47 5.80 12.54
N ASN A 99 -19.96 6.93 13.09
CA ASN A 99 -19.14 8.04 13.59
C ASN A 99 -18.08 8.54 12.58
N ALA A 100 -18.38 8.43 11.29
CA ALA A 100 -17.45 8.73 10.21
C ALA A 100 -17.45 10.22 9.79
N LEU A 101 -18.35 11.04 10.34
CA LEU A 101 -18.46 12.46 9.99
C LEU A 101 -17.33 13.33 10.54
N ALA A 102 -16.64 12.87 11.58
CA ALA A 102 -15.54 13.59 12.24
C ALA A 102 -14.16 12.99 11.92
N ALA A 103 -14.07 12.14 10.89
CA ALA A 103 -12.80 11.53 10.52
C ALA A 103 -11.81 12.59 9.99
N ASP A 104 -10.60 12.61 10.56
CA ASP A 104 -9.53 13.48 10.07
C ASP A 104 -9.08 13.02 8.66
N PRO A 105 -9.15 13.88 7.63
CA PRO A 105 -8.71 13.52 6.28
C PRO A 105 -7.21 13.14 6.21
N ASN A 106 -6.41 13.61 7.16
CA ASN A 106 -4.98 13.32 7.27
C ASN A 106 -4.66 12.13 8.16
N ILE A 107 -5.65 11.38 8.65
CA ILE A 107 -5.42 10.28 9.60
C ILE A 107 -4.40 9.25 9.09
N ARG A 108 -4.34 9.01 7.77
CA ARG A 108 -3.33 8.11 7.18
C ARG A 108 -1.91 8.63 7.33
N ASN A 109 -1.71 9.94 7.21
CA ASN A 109 -0.40 10.57 7.38
C ASN A 109 0.00 10.58 8.86
N ILE A 110 -0.96 10.84 9.75
CA ILE A 110 -0.76 10.79 11.21
C ILE A 110 -0.37 9.37 11.63
N ILE A 111 -1.17 8.36 11.22
CA ILE A 111 -0.87 6.95 11.47
C ILE A 111 0.49 6.56 10.87
N ALA A 112 0.82 7.01 9.65
CA ALA A 112 2.11 6.71 9.04
C ALA A 112 3.29 7.38 9.77
N ALA A 113 3.11 8.58 10.33
CA ALA A 113 4.12 9.24 11.15
C ALA A 113 4.27 8.54 12.51
N GLU A 114 3.15 8.18 13.15
CA GLU A 114 3.11 7.41 14.41
C GLU A 114 3.67 5.99 14.25
N ASN A 115 3.42 5.36 13.09
CA ASN A 115 3.87 4.02 12.74
C ASN A 115 5.13 4.01 11.88
N GLY A 116 5.77 5.16 11.63
CA GLY A 116 6.98 5.26 10.80
C GLY A 116 8.16 4.43 11.33
N GLY A 117 8.10 4.03 12.61
CA GLY A 117 8.98 3.03 13.23
C GLY A 117 8.29 1.73 13.66
N ARG A 118 6.97 1.58 13.46
CA ARG A 118 6.16 0.36 13.69
C ARG A 118 5.71 -0.29 12.38
N ALA A 119 6.60 -0.37 11.41
CA ALA A 119 6.44 -1.44 10.43
C ALA A 119 6.74 -2.76 11.15
N GLU A 120 5.78 -3.27 11.90
CA GLU A 120 5.64 -4.70 12.07
C GLU A 120 5.40 -5.20 10.65
N LYS A 121 6.52 -5.48 9.96
CA LYS A 121 6.47 -5.99 8.60
C LYS A 121 5.73 -7.30 8.72
N ASP A 122 4.50 -7.34 8.21
CA ASP A 122 3.86 -8.60 7.87
C ASP A 122 4.94 -9.47 7.23
N ARG A 123 5.17 -10.66 7.79
CA ARG A 123 6.26 -11.54 7.38
C ARG A 123 6.16 -11.64 5.87
N SER A 124 7.10 -11.01 5.16
CA SER A 124 7.06 -11.00 3.71
C SER A 124 6.99 -12.46 3.25
N LEU A 125 6.29 -12.73 2.15
CA LEU A 125 6.22 -14.09 1.60
C LEU A 125 7.62 -14.71 1.48
N ALA A 126 8.63 -13.90 1.15
CA ALA A 126 10.03 -14.33 1.12
C ALA A 126 10.55 -14.75 2.51
N ASN A 127 10.19 -14.03 3.58
CA ASN A 127 10.56 -14.39 4.95
C ASN A 127 9.91 -15.71 5.39
N GLN A 128 8.65 -15.96 4.98
CA GLN A 128 7.95 -17.21 5.27
C GLN A 128 8.54 -18.40 4.49
N LEU A 129 9.01 -18.17 3.26
CA LEU A 129 9.69 -19.18 2.45
C LEU A 129 11.11 -19.48 2.94
N ILE A 130 11.86 -18.48 3.42
CA ILE A 130 13.22 -18.67 3.95
C ILE A 130 13.17 -19.40 5.31
N PHE A 131 12.25 -19.01 6.20
CA PHE A 131 12.07 -19.57 7.53
C PHE A 131 10.91 -20.58 7.61
N TRP A 132 10.81 -21.47 6.62
CA TRP A 132 9.72 -22.45 6.48
C TRP A 132 9.86 -23.69 7.40
N LYS A 133 11.01 -23.88 8.06
CA LYS A 133 11.27 -25.01 8.96
C LYS A 133 10.77 -24.71 10.37
N PHE A 134 9.95 -25.62 10.87
CA PHE A 134 9.50 -25.62 12.26
C PHE A 134 10.27 -26.73 13.01
N ILE A 135 10.94 -26.38 14.11
CA ILE A 135 11.60 -27.34 15.01
C ILE A 135 10.88 -27.24 16.35
N GLY A 136 10.29 -28.35 16.81
CA GLY A 136 9.58 -28.38 18.11
C GLY A 136 8.32 -27.51 18.19
N GLY A 137 7.66 -27.22 17.05
CA GLY A 137 6.48 -26.36 17.00
C GLY A 137 6.78 -24.85 17.00
N GLN A 138 8.06 -24.48 17.02
CA GLN A 138 8.53 -23.10 16.88
C GLN A 138 9.25 -22.92 15.55
N VAL A 139 9.16 -21.71 14.97
CA VAL A 139 9.85 -21.36 13.73
C VAL A 139 11.33 -21.21 14.05
N ASP A 140 12.20 -21.91 13.31
CA ASP A 140 13.64 -21.69 13.40
C ASP A 140 14.00 -20.38 12.68
N ASP A 141 14.04 -19.29 13.45
CA ASP A 141 14.37 -17.93 13.01
C ASP A 141 15.82 -17.55 13.32
N SER A 142 16.69 -18.53 13.63
CA SER A 142 18.10 -18.33 13.99
C SER A 142 18.92 -17.56 12.95
N ALA A 143 18.52 -17.60 11.69
CA ALA A 143 19.15 -16.85 10.59
C ALA A 143 18.39 -15.56 10.19
N ALA A 144 17.40 -15.11 10.96
CA ALA A 144 16.65 -13.89 10.70
C ALA A 144 17.52 -12.64 10.93
N PRO A 145 17.70 -11.76 9.92
CA PRO A 145 18.52 -10.55 10.05
C PRO A 145 18.06 -9.56 11.14
N LEU A 146 16.81 -9.68 11.59
CA LEU A 146 16.18 -8.81 12.58
C LEU A 146 15.54 -9.63 13.71
N ARG A 147 16.23 -10.69 14.18
CA ARG A 147 15.74 -11.48 15.31
C ARG A 147 15.74 -10.64 16.59
N VAL A 148 14.62 -10.64 17.31
CA VAL A 148 14.51 -10.05 18.64
C VAL A 148 14.50 -11.22 19.63
N ASP A 149 15.65 -11.46 20.28
CA ASP A 149 15.84 -12.59 21.19
C ASP A 149 15.02 -12.46 22.48
N ASP A 150 14.91 -11.24 22.99
CA ASP A 150 14.15 -10.88 24.19
C ASP A 150 13.26 -9.67 23.89
N PRO A 151 11.96 -9.90 23.64
CA PRO A 151 11.01 -8.83 23.39
C PRO A 151 10.93 -7.82 24.54
N GLU A 152 10.91 -8.29 25.80
CA GLU A 152 10.72 -7.43 26.97
C GLU A 152 11.90 -6.49 27.17
N ALA A 153 13.14 -7.00 27.06
CA ALA A 153 14.34 -6.18 27.13
C ALA A 153 14.42 -5.17 25.98
N TRP A 154 14.02 -5.58 24.77
CA TRP A 154 13.97 -4.69 23.61
C TRP A 154 12.97 -3.53 23.82
N PHE A 155 11.77 -3.83 24.35
CA PHE A 155 10.78 -2.82 24.68
C PHE A 155 11.25 -1.89 25.79
N ALA A 156 11.87 -2.41 26.85
CA ALA A 156 12.40 -1.59 27.94
C ALA A 156 13.53 -0.66 27.48
N ALA A 157 14.45 -1.13 26.64
CA ALA A 157 15.49 -0.30 26.05
C ALA A 157 14.91 0.80 25.15
N ARG A 158 13.86 0.48 24.39
CA ARG A 158 13.16 1.43 23.52
C ARG A 158 12.37 2.47 24.31
N GLN A 159 11.67 2.05 25.37
CA GLN A 159 10.97 2.93 26.30
C GLN A 159 11.92 3.97 26.88
N ARG A 160 13.09 3.53 27.36
CA ARG A 160 14.16 4.42 27.85
C ARG A 160 14.68 5.39 26.77
N ALA A 161 14.83 4.92 25.53
CA ALA A 161 15.27 5.78 24.42
C ALA A 161 14.21 6.83 24.06
N ILE A 162 12.93 6.47 24.10
CA ILE A 162 11.82 7.42 23.88
C ILE A 162 11.80 8.44 25.02
N GLU A 163 11.86 8.00 26.27
CA GLU A 163 11.89 8.87 27.45
C GLU A 163 13.10 9.81 27.44
N ALA A 164 14.27 9.33 27.01
CA ALA A 164 15.48 10.13 26.88
C ALA A 164 15.36 11.23 25.80
N VAL A 165 14.63 10.98 24.71
CA VAL A 165 14.43 11.96 23.63
C VAL A 165 13.29 12.93 23.94
N VAL A 166 12.23 12.44 24.58
CA VAL A 166 11.02 13.23 24.89
C VAL A 166 11.22 14.10 26.14
N GLY A 167 12.10 13.69 27.07
CA GLY A 167 12.29 14.34 28.37
C GLY A 167 11.11 14.04 29.31
N GLU A 168 11.39 13.75 30.58
CA GLU A 168 10.40 13.12 31.46
C GLU A 168 9.18 14.00 31.82
N GLN A 169 9.24 15.34 31.70
CA GLN A 169 8.19 16.21 32.28
C GLN A 169 8.01 17.57 31.57
N GLY A 170 8.38 17.69 30.28
CA GLY A 170 8.11 18.92 29.54
C GLY A 170 6.66 19.00 29.14
N GLU A 171 5.85 19.86 29.78
CA GLU A 171 4.53 20.24 29.25
C GLU A 171 4.73 20.86 27.85
N VAL A 172 4.49 20.07 26.80
CA VAL A 172 4.61 20.53 25.41
C VAL A 172 3.41 21.42 25.11
N VAL A 173 3.51 22.70 25.46
CA VAL A 173 2.52 23.71 25.08
C VAL A 173 2.73 24.02 23.59
N ILE A 174 1.97 23.37 22.72
CA ILE A 174 1.92 23.70 21.30
C ILE A 174 1.20 25.06 21.17
N ARG A 175 1.95 26.16 21.23
CA ARG A 175 1.44 27.46 20.80
C ARG A 175 1.42 27.48 19.27
N LYS A 176 0.23 27.55 18.70
CA LYS A 176 0.04 27.85 17.29
C LYS A 176 0.42 29.31 17.05
N ASP A 177 1.68 29.54 16.70
CA ASP A 177 2.11 30.85 16.22
C ASP A 177 1.56 31.03 14.80
N ASP A 178 0.92 32.16 14.51
CA ASP A 178 0.34 32.50 13.19
C ASP A 178 1.41 32.72 12.09
N LYS A 179 2.68 32.46 12.43
CA LYS A 179 3.79 32.48 11.48
C LYS A 179 3.80 31.16 10.73
N THR A 180 3.36 31.23 9.48
CA THR A 180 3.53 30.17 8.49
C THR A 180 5.00 29.75 8.45
N LEU A 181 5.31 28.57 9.00
CA LEU A 181 6.62 27.97 8.85
C LEU A 181 6.78 27.62 7.36
N SER A 182 7.44 28.51 6.61
CA SER A 182 7.76 28.27 5.20
C SER A 182 8.79 27.14 5.17
N LEU A 183 8.30 25.92 5.01
CA LEU A 183 9.14 24.78 4.69
C LEU A 183 9.65 24.96 3.25
N PRO A 184 10.97 25.02 3.03
CA PRO A 184 11.51 25.17 1.69
C PRO A 184 11.09 23.97 0.85
N GLY A 185 10.33 24.22 -0.22
CA GLY A 185 9.91 23.19 -1.18
C GLY A 185 8.42 22.83 -1.14
N VAL A 186 7.61 23.45 -0.28
CA VAL A 186 6.14 23.38 -0.39
C VAL A 186 5.64 24.69 -0.98
N PHE A 187 5.40 24.69 -2.29
CA PHE A 187 4.67 25.72 -3.01
C PHE A 187 3.22 25.26 -3.24
#